data_AF-A0A1M7RLH6-F1
#
_entry.id   AF-A0A1M7RLH6-F1
#
_cell.length_a   1.000
_cell.length_b   1.000
_cell.length_c   1.000
_cell.angle_alpha   90.00
_cell.angle_beta   90.00
_cell.angle_gamma   90.00
#
_symmetry.space_group_name_H-M   'P 1'
#
loop_
_entity.id
_entity.type
_entity.pdbx_description
1 polymer ?
#
loop_
_entity_poly.entity_id
_entity_poly.type
_entity_poly.pdbx_seq_one_letter_code
_entity_poly.pdbx_strand_id
1 'polypeptide(L)' 'MDYAMTLEVVRRAEQFHEVFDEARRIGRFDGVADARRKAAEALPFGAEALFRRLTTLPCLMSRPDLAEHFLDGNLSD' A
#
# COMPACT_ATOMS: atom_id res chain seq x y z
N MET A 1 7.37 -12.81 8.12
CA MET A 1 7.16 -11.41 8.57
C MET A 1 6.31 -11.49 9.81
N ASP A 2 6.61 -10.75 10.87
CA ASP A 2 5.78 -10.77 12.08
C ASP A 2 4.52 -9.89 11.91
N TYR A 3 3.55 -10.08 12.80
CA TYR A 3 2.26 -9.40 12.73
C TYR A 3 2.39 -7.87 12.80
N ALA A 4 3.28 -7.35 13.64
CA ALA A 4 3.48 -5.91 13.82
C ALA A 4 4.03 -5.24 12.55
N MET A 5 5.03 -5.86 11.92
CA MET A 5 5.57 -5.39 10.64
C MET A 5 4.51 -5.45 9.54
N THR A 6 3.71 -6.50 9.54
CA THR A 6 2.71 -6.69 8.51
C THR A 6 1.58 -5.64 8.64
N LEU A 7 1.15 -5.32 9.87
CA LEU A 7 0.24 -4.18 10.15
C LEU A 7 0.83 -2.83 9.71
N GLU A 8 2.12 -2.60 9.96
CA GLU A 8 2.79 -1.37 9.52
C GLU A 8 2.77 -1.24 8.00
N VAL A 9 2.96 -2.34 7.27
CA VAL A 9 2.87 -2.34 5.81
C VAL A 9 1.46 -1.99 5.32
N VAL A 10 0.42 -2.56 5.94
CA VAL A 10 -0.98 -2.23 5.62
C VAL A 10 -1.26 -0.76 5.86
N ARG A 11 -0.89 -0.23 7.03
CA ARG A 11 -1.06 1.18 7.38
C ARG A 11 -0.40 2.11 6.35
N ARG A 12 0.83 1.78 5.93
CA ARG A 12 1.53 2.54 4.88
C ARG A 12 0.85 2.43 3.52
N ALA A 13 0.34 1.25 3.16
CA ALA A 13 -0.38 1.04 1.91
C ALA A 13 -1.66 1.89 1.89
N GLU A 14 -2.46 1.89 2.95
CA GLU A 14 -3.66 2.73 3.07
C GLU A 14 -3.33 4.23 2.95
N GLN A 15 -2.29 4.70 3.63
CA GLN A 15 -1.83 6.08 3.47
C GLN A 15 -1.44 6.41 2.03
N PHE A 16 -0.79 5.47 1.33
CA PHE A 16 -0.47 5.66 -0.08
C PHE A 16 -1.69 5.63 -0.99
N HIS A 17 -2.71 4.83 -0.66
CA HIS A 17 -3.99 4.82 -1.38
C HIS A 17 -4.65 6.20 -1.32
N GLU A 18 -4.64 6.87 -0.16
CA GLU A 18 -5.13 8.25 -0.02
C GLU A 18 -4.35 9.25 -0.89
N VAL A 19 -3.01 9.12 -0.96
CA VAL A 19 -2.18 9.96 -1.84
C VAL A 19 -2.54 9.75 -3.32
N PHE A 20 -2.77 8.50 -3.72
CA PHE A 20 -3.17 8.17 -5.09
C PHE A 20 -4.57 8.71 -5.42
N ASP A 21 -5.53 8.59 -4.50
CA ASP A 21 -6.88 9.09 -4.68
C ASP A 21 -6.92 10.61 -4.81
N GLU A 22 -6.14 11.32 -4.01
CA GLU A 22 -6.01 12.77 -4.13
C GLU A 22 -5.42 13.16 -5.49
N ALA A 23 -4.32 12.51 -5.90
CA ALA A 23 -3.70 12.71 -7.21
C ALA A 23 -4.68 12.47 -8.37
N ARG A 24 -5.48 11.40 -8.26
CA ARG A 24 -6.53 11.06 -9.23
C ARG A 24 -7.65 12.10 -9.25
N ARG A 25 -8.09 12.58 -8.08
CA ARG A 25 -9.15 13.57 -7.92
C ARG A 25 -8.78 14.91 -8.57
N ILE A 26 -7.54 15.34 -8.44
CA ILE A 26 -7.04 16.60 -9.01
C ILE A 26 -6.45 16.45 -10.42
N GLY A 27 -6.35 15.22 -10.93
CA GLY A 27 -5.77 14.90 -12.24
C GLY A 27 -4.26 15.18 -12.35
N ARG A 28 -3.52 15.14 -11.24
CA ARG A 28 -2.07 15.38 -11.20
C ARG A 28 -1.36 14.25 -10.48
N PHE A 29 -0.54 13.51 -11.22
CA PHE A 29 0.21 12.35 -10.71
C PHE A 29 1.70 12.65 -10.45
N ASP A 30 2.09 13.91 -10.57
CA ASP A 30 3.45 14.36 -10.28
C ASP A 30 3.82 13.98 -8.84
N GLY A 31 4.94 13.28 -8.67
CA GLY A 31 5.43 12.87 -7.35
C GLY A 31 4.80 11.60 -6.77
N VAL A 32 3.74 11.01 -7.35
CA VAL A 32 3.13 9.77 -6.83
C VAL A 32 4.12 8.61 -6.82
N ALA A 33 4.94 8.48 -7.87
CA ALA A 33 5.99 7.47 -7.93
C ALA A 33 7.08 7.66 -6.86
N ASP A 34 7.36 8.92 -6.48
CA ASP A 34 8.33 9.25 -5.44
C ASP A 34 7.75 8.99 -4.05
N ALA A 35 6.48 9.36 -3.82
CA ALA A 35 5.74 9.03 -2.61
C ALA A 35 5.68 7.51 -2.38
N ARG A 36 5.43 6.72 -3.43
CA ARG A 36 5.47 5.26 -3.35
C ARG A 36 6.85 4.73 -2.95
N ARG A 37 7.92 5.30 -3.52
CA ARG A 37 9.31 4.92 -3.17
C ARG A 37 9.62 5.23 -1.72
N LYS A 38 9.27 6.43 -1.23
CA LYS A 38 9.47 6.85 0.16
C LYS A 38 8.68 6.00 1.15
N ALA A 39 7.43 5.66 0.83
CA ALA A 39 6.61 4.79 1.68
C ALA A 39 7.18 3.36 1.81
N ALA A 40 7.82 2.88 0.74
CA ALA A 40 8.52 1.60 0.71
C ALA A 40 9.92 1.64 1.36
N GLU A 41 10.48 2.84 1.56
CA GLU A 41 11.83 3.03 2.07
C GLU A 41 11.95 2.49 3.50
N ALA A 42 13.11 1.89 3.79
CA ALA A 42 13.42 1.25 5.07
C ALA A 42 12.52 0.07 5.47
N LEU A 43 11.64 -0.43 4.58
CA LEU A 43 10.97 -1.71 4.79
C LEU A 43 11.95 -2.87 4.56
N PRO A 44 11.94 -3.91 5.40
CA PRO A 44 12.63 -5.17 5.09
C PRO A 44 12.10 -5.77 3.78
N PHE A 45 12.94 -6.52 3.06
CA PHE A 45 12.60 -7.07 1.72
C PHE A 45 11.19 -7.67 1.60
N GLY A 46 10.80 -8.53 2.55
CA GLY A 46 9.46 -9.14 2.54
C GLY A 46 8.32 -8.14 2.74
N ALA A 47 8.52 -7.14 3.59
CA ALA A 47 7.56 -6.07 3.87
C ALA A 47 7.44 -5.12 2.66
N GLU A 48 8.56 -4.82 2.00
CA GLU A 48 8.59 -4.03 0.78
C GLU A 48 7.84 -4.74 -0.36
N ALA A 49 8.07 -6.05 -0.55
CA ALA A 49 7.37 -6.84 -1.56
C ALA A 49 5.85 -6.82 -1.34
N LEU A 50 5.42 -6.97 -0.07
CA LEU A 50 4.02 -6.86 0.29
C LEU A 50 3.45 -5.47 -0.01
N PHE A 51 4.11 -4.40 0.45
CA PHE A 51 3.71 -3.03 0.16
C PHE A 51 3.54 -2.79 -1.35
N ARG A 52 4.48 -3.29 -2.16
CA ARG A 52 4.42 -3.16 -3.62
C ARG A 52 3.21 -3.87 -4.22
N ARG A 53 2.82 -5.04 -3.69
CA ARG A 53 1.63 -5.80 -4.12
C ARG A 53 0.33 -5.04 -3.79
N LEU A 54 0.24 -4.48 -2.59
CA LEU A 54 -0.90 -3.68 -2.12
C LEU A 54 -1.01 -2.30 -2.80
N THR A 55 0.04 -1.86 -3.50
CA THR A 55 0.09 -0.54 -4.18
C THR A 55 0.26 -0.68 -5.69
N THR A 56 -0.20 -1.79 -6.26
CA THR A 56 -0.34 -1.95 -7.72
C THR A 56 -1.52 -1.14 -8.24
N LEU A 57 -1.48 -0.72 -9.50
CA LEU A 57 -2.60 0.02 -10.11
C LEU A 57 -3.96 -0.71 -9.98
N PRO A 58 -4.07 -2.03 -10.23
CA PRO A 58 -5.33 -2.74 -10.01
C PRO A 58 -5.83 -2.66 -8.57
N CYS A 59 -4.94 -2.78 -7.59
CA CYS A 59 -5.30 -2.69 -6.17
C CYS A 59 -5.76 -1.27 -5.80
N LEU A 60 -5.03 -0.24 -6.25
CA LEU A 60 -5.38 1.16 -6.03
C LEU A 60 -6.74 1.53 -6.67
N MET A 61 -7.04 0.96 -7.84
CA MET A 61 -8.28 1.22 -8.56
C MET A 61 -9.48 0.49 -7.97
N SER A 62 -9.27 -0.70 -7.39
CA SER A 62 -10.32 -1.50 -6.75
C SER A 62 -10.63 -1.06 -5.32
N ARG A 63 -9.71 -0.33 -4.65
CA ARG A 63 -9.86 0.16 -3.28
C ARG A 63 -10.38 -0.94 -2.32
N PRO A 64 -9.73 -2.11 -2.26
CA PRO A 64 -10.11 -3.13 -1.30
C PRO A 64 -9.91 -2.59 0.12
N ASP A 65 -10.80 -2.95 1.05
CA ASP A 65 -10.60 -2.66 2.47
C ASP A 65 -9.42 -3.52 2.96
N LEU A 66 -8.24 -2.89 2.99
CA LEU A 66 -7.00 -3.59 3.32
C LEU A 66 -7.01 -4.09 4.76
N ALA A 67 -7.70 -3.40 5.69
CA ALA A 67 -7.83 -3.84 7.07
C ALA A 67 -8.75 -5.06 7.19
N GLU A 68 -9.86 -5.10 6.44
CA GLU A 68 -10.79 -6.23 6.40
C GLU A 68 -10.13 -7.48 5.80
N HIS A 69 -9.37 -7.34 4.71
CA HIS A 69 -8.63 -8.45 4.08
C HIS A 69 -7.41 -8.93 4.86
N PHE A 70 -7.03 -8.23 5.93
CA PHE A 70 -5.84 -8.51 6.72
C PHE A 70 -6.11 -9.23 8.04
N LEU A 71 -7.35 -9.17 8.54
CA LEU A 71 -7.77 -9.81 9.79
C LEU A 71 -7.58 -11.33 9.82
N ASP A 72 -7.56 -11.99 8.65
CA ASP A 72 -7.42 -13.45 8.54
C ASP A 72 -5.97 -13.94 8.39
N GLY A 73 -4.96 -13.08 8.53
CA GLY A 73 -3.54 -13.48 8.61
C GLY A 73 -2.96 -14.14 7.35
N ASN A 74 -3.75 -14.30 6.29
CA ASN A 74 -3.34 -14.73 4.97
C ASN A 74 -3.97 -13.79 3.95
N LEU A 75 -3.11 -13.07 3.22
CA LEU A 75 -3.48 -12.51 1.92
C LEU A 75 -3.71 -13.69 0.97
N SER A 76 -4.94 -14.18 0.96
CA SER A 76 -5.36 -15.17 -0.04
C SER A 76 -5.28 -14.50 -1.41
N ASP A 77 -4.66 -15.20 -2.36
CA ASP A 77 -4.34 -14.68 -3.70
C ASP A 77 -5.54 -14.09 -4.47
#